data_AF-A0A176XG17-F1
#
_entry.id   AF-A0A176XG17-F1
#
_cell.length_a   1.000
_cell.length_b   1.000
_cell.length_c   1.000
_cell.angle_alpha   90.00
_cell.angle_beta   90.00
_cell.angle_gamma   90.00
#
_symmetry.space_group_name_H-M   'P 1'
#
loop_
_entity.id
_entity.type
_entity.pdbx_description
1 polymer ?
#
loop_
_entity_poly.entity_id
_entity_poly.type
_entity_poly.pdbx_seq_one_letter_code
_entity_poly.pdbx_strand_id
1 'polypeptide(L)'
;MTAPMVLDGAMNAVAFQAYVQQVLIPTLAPGDIVIMDNLPPHKARGVRHAIEDAGCRLLYLPPNSPDFNPIEKAFAKLKVVLRAKEERTIDGFTQAVNHSLDVQVLRRASSAPSSSGCSSCGSLRQRLP
;
A
#
# COMPACT_ATOMS: atom_id res chain seq x y z
N MET A 1 -1.00 -7.39 -0.22
CA MET A 1 -1.75 -6.14 -0.50
C MET A 1 -3.22 -6.52 -0.53
N THR A 2 -4.11 -5.81 0.19
CA THR A 2 -5.45 -6.33 0.54
C THR A 2 -6.61 -5.78 -0.29
N ALA A 3 -6.47 -4.60 -0.88
CA ALA A 3 -7.54 -3.93 -1.64
C ALA A 3 -7.10 -3.54 -3.07
N PRO A 4 -6.67 -4.49 -3.93
CA PRO A 4 -6.35 -4.15 -5.32
C PRO A 4 -7.62 -3.98 -6.16
N MET A 5 -7.61 -3.03 -7.08
CA MET A 5 -8.66 -2.86 -8.09
C MET A 5 -8.03 -2.44 -9.42
N VAL A 6 -8.44 -3.09 -10.50
CA VAL A 6 -8.16 -2.66 -11.87
C VAL A 6 -9.42 -2.01 -12.42
N LEU A 7 -9.28 -0.80 -12.95
CA LEU A 7 -10.37 -0.02 -13.52
C LEU A 7 -10.12 0.12 -15.03
N ASP A 8 -11.15 -0.14 -15.82
CA ASP A 8 -11.15 0.24 -17.22
C ASP A 8 -11.52 1.74 -17.34
N GLY A 9 -10.63 2.52 -17.95
CA GLY A 9 -10.73 3.97 -18.04
C GLY A 9 -10.06 4.75 -16.89
N ALA A 10 -10.35 6.05 -16.84
CA ALA A 10 -9.67 6.97 -15.93
C ALA A 10 -10.26 6.93 -14.52
N MET A 11 -9.37 6.97 -13.51
CA MET A 11 -9.77 7.17 -12.12
C MET A 11 -10.38 8.58 -11.96
N ASN A 12 -11.61 8.64 -11.46
CA ASN A 12 -12.32 9.88 -11.15
C ASN A 12 -12.99 9.80 -9.77
N ALA A 13 -13.65 10.88 -9.35
CA ALA A 13 -14.30 10.95 -8.05
C ALA A 13 -15.33 9.84 -7.80
N VAL A 14 -16.13 9.50 -8.82
CA VAL A 14 -17.18 8.47 -8.72
C VAL A 14 -16.54 7.08 -8.60
N ALA A 15 -15.59 6.76 -9.48
CA ALA A 15 -14.87 5.49 -9.44
C ALA A 15 -14.11 5.30 -8.13
N PHE A 16 -13.48 6.38 -7.63
CA PHE A 16 -12.77 6.34 -6.36
C PHE A 16 -13.70 6.13 -5.16
N GLN A 17 -14.85 6.80 -5.13
CA GLN A 17 -15.83 6.59 -4.07
C GLN A 17 -16.34 5.15 -4.06
N ALA A 18 -16.62 4.58 -5.24
CA ALA A 18 -17.02 3.18 -5.37
C ALA A 18 -15.92 2.24 -4.86
N TYR A 19 -14.65 2.49 -5.22
CA TYR A 19 -13.50 1.75 -4.68
C TYR A 19 -13.45 1.79 -3.15
N VAL A 20 -13.62 2.97 -2.54
CA VAL A 20 -13.59 3.11 -1.08
C VAL A 20 -14.68 2.25 -0.43
N GLN A 21 -15.90 2.33 -0.95
CA GLN A 21 -17.06 1.65 -0.37
C GLN A 21 -17.04 0.14 -0.57
N GLN A 22 -16.66 -0.31 -1.77
CA GLN A 22 -16.84 -1.70 -2.19
C GLN A 22 -15.59 -2.54 -2.04
N VAL A 23 -14.40 -1.92 -2.02
CA VAL A 23 -13.11 -2.63 -2.02
C VAL A 23 -12.30 -2.31 -0.78
N LEU A 24 -12.13 -1.03 -0.43
CA LEU A 24 -11.28 -0.65 0.70
C LEU A 24 -11.92 -0.96 2.04
N ILE A 25 -13.11 -0.42 2.32
CA ILE A 25 -13.79 -0.53 3.62
C ILE A 25 -13.96 -1.98 4.10
N PRO A 26 -14.34 -2.96 3.25
CA PRO A 26 -14.44 -4.36 3.68
C PRO A 26 -13.13 -4.97 4.20
N THR A 27 -11.98 -4.34 3.94
CA THR A 27 -10.66 -4.80 4.40
C THR A 27 -10.16 -4.10 5.67
N LEU A 28 -10.90 -3.10 6.17
CA LEU A 28 -10.51 -2.30 7.33
C LEU A 28 -11.11 -2.85 8.63
N ALA A 29 -10.41 -2.59 9.74
CA ALA A 29 -10.91 -2.81 11.09
C ALA A 29 -11.15 -1.47 11.80
N PRO A 30 -12.16 -1.38 12.70
CA PRO A 30 -12.34 -0.19 13.54
C PRO A 30 -11.06 0.17 14.29
N GLY A 31 -10.69 1.45 14.27
CA GLY A 31 -9.44 1.97 14.82
C GLY A 31 -8.31 2.12 13.78
N ASP A 32 -8.44 1.56 12.58
CA ASP A 32 -7.45 1.73 11.52
C ASP A 32 -7.33 3.20 11.09
N ILE A 33 -6.13 3.56 10.64
CA ILE A 33 -5.83 4.87 10.07
C ILE A 33 -5.61 4.71 8.57
N VAL A 34 -6.49 5.30 7.78
CA VAL A 34 -6.37 5.38 6.32
C VAL A 34 -5.62 6.66 5.97
N ILE A 35 -4.46 6.51 5.36
CA ILE A 35 -3.64 7.61 4.85
C ILE A 35 -3.85 7.70 3.34
N MET A 36 -4.31 8.85 2.85
CA MET A 36 -4.50 9.12 1.42
C MET A 36 -3.58 10.25 0.95
N ASP A 37 -3.17 10.19 -0.31
CA ASP A 37 -2.55 11.36 -0.94
C ASP A 37 -3.56 12.53 -1.06
N ASN A 38 -3.07 13.67 -1.53
CA ASN A 38 -3.84 14.91 -1.59
C ASN A 38 -4.54 15.16 -2.95
N LEU A 39 -4.84 14.13 -3.74
CA LEU A 39 -5.47 14.26 -5.05
C LEU A 39 -6.97 14.62 -4.95
N PRO A 40 -7.55 15.37 -5.92
CA PRO A 40 -8.95 15.76 -5.88
C PRO A 40 -9.96 14.60 -5.75
N PRO A 41 -9.81 13.44 -6.44
CA PRO A 41 -10.72 12.31 -6.25
C PRO A 41 -10.74 11.75 -4.82
N HIS A 42 -9.64 11.84 -4.07
CA HIS A 42 -9.57 11.35 -2.68
C HIS A 42 -10.35 12.23 -1.70
N LYS A 43 -10.75 13.42 -2.15
CA LYS A 43 -11.61 14.36 -1.43
C LYS A 43 -13.04 14.37 -1.97
N ALA A 44 -13.39 13.40 -2.80
CA ALA A 44 -14.76 13.24 -3.28
C ALA A 44 -15.74 13.17 -2.10
N ARG A 45 -16.95 13.71 -2.31
CA ARG A 45 -17.99 13.75 -1.29
C ARG A 45 -18.28 12.33 -0.80
N GLY A 46 -18.33 12.13 0.51
CA GLY A 46 -18.66 10.85 1.11
C GLY A 46 -17.49 9.91 1.36
N VAL A 47 -16.30 10.14 0.79
CA VAL A 47 -15.10 9.31 1.07
C VAL A 47 -14.75 9.33 2.56
N ARG A 48 -14.66 10.53 3.15
CA ARG A 48 -14.35 10.69 4.57
C ARG A 48 -15.39 10.02 5.46
N HIS A 49 -16.67 10.32 5.22
CA HIS A 49 -17.76 9.77 6.03
C HIS A 49 -17.77 8.24 5.95
N ALA A 50 -17.62 7.65 4.76
CA ALA A 50 -17.62 6.20 4.62
C ALA A 50 -16.50 5.53 5.43
N ILE A 51 -15.31 6.13 5.50
CA ILE A 51 -14.18 5.61 6.28
C ILE A 51 -14.43 5.81 7.78
N GLU A 52 -14.91 6.97 8.19
CA GLU A 52 -15.17 7.28 9.61
C GLU A 52 -16.36 6.49 10.17
N ASP A 53 -17.40 6.24 9.37
CA ASP A 53 -18.56 5.40 9.70
C ASP A 53 -18.14 3.93 9.90
N ALA A 54 -17.07 3.48 9.24
CA ALA A 54 -16.45 2.17 9.48
C ALA A 54 -15.60 2.14 10.78
N GLY A 55 -15.61 3.21 11.59
CA GLY A 55 -14.84 3.33 12.82
C GLY A 55 -13.35 3.61 12.59
N CYS A 56 -12.96 4.01 11.38
CA CYS A 56 -11.57 4.31 11.02
C CYS A 56 -11.31 5.82 11.05
N ARG A 57 -10.04 6.22 10.89
CA ARG A 57 -9.64 7.64 10.78
C ARG A 57 -9.02 7.92 9.43
N LEU A 58 -9.44 9.01 8.77
CA LEU A 58 -8.85 9.44 7.50
C LEU A 58 -7.88 10.61 7.68
N LEU A 59 -6.62 10.40 7.27
CA LEU A 59 -5.57 11.42 7.19
C LEU A 59 -5.16 11.65 5.73
N TYR A 60 -4.97 12.93 5.37
CA TYR A 60 -4.40 13.29 4.07
C TYR A 60 -2.93 13.67 4.22
N LEU A 61 -2.09 13.23 3.29
CA LEU A 61 -0.72 13.71 3.17
C LEU A 61 -0.71 15.20 2.80
N PRO A 62 0.32 15.97 3.24
CA PRO A 62 0.51 17.33 2.75
C PRO A 62 0.66 17.35 1.22
N PRO A 63 0.32 18.47 0.55
CA PRO A 63 0.56 18.62 -0.88
C PRO A 63 2.01 18.29 -1.24
N ASN A 64 2.22 17.60 -2.37
CA ASN A 64 3.56 17.33 -2.94
C ASN A 64 4.56 16.70 -1.96
N SER A 65 4.12 15.67 -1.23
CA SER A 65 4.90 14.92 -0.24
C SER A 65 5.23 13.49 -0.71
N PRO A 66 5.91 13.30 -1.85
CA PRO A 66 6.17 11.96 -2.40
C PRO A 66 7.02 11.09 -1.45
N ASP A 67 7.90 11.72 -0.67
CA ASP A 67 8.76 11.03 0.30
C ASP A 67 7.98 10.45 1.50
N PHE A 68 6.75 10.92 1.73
CA PHE A 68 5.89 10.49 2.83
C PHE A 68 4.85 9.44 2.42
N ASN A 69 4.85 8.99 1.16
CA ASN A 69 3.93 7.95 0.70
C ASN A 69 4.61 6.57 0.71
N PRO A 70 4.43 5.74 1.76
CA PRO A 70 5.09 4.44 1.86
C PRO A 70 4.73 3.47 0.73
N ILE A 71 3.65 3.73 -0.02
CA ILE A 71 3.22 2.92 -1.16
C ILE A 71 4.16 3.05 -2.37
N GLU A 72 4.94 4.13 -2.49
CA GLU A 72 5.84 4.35 -3.62
C GLU A 72 6.90 3.26 -3.74
N LYS A 73 7.45 2.81 -2.59
CA LYS A 73 8.41 1.71 -2.56
C LYS A 73 7.79 0.38 -2.96
N ALA A 74 6.52 0.15 -2.62
CA ALA A 74 5.79 -1.04 -3.03
C ALA A 74 5.50 -1.02 -4.53
N PHE A 75 5.05 0.12 -5.08
CA PHE A 75 4.83 0.30 -6.51
C PHE A 75 6.12 0.21 -7.32
N ALA A 76 7.25 0.70 -6.81
CA ALA A 76 8.53 0.54 -7.49
C ALA A 76 8.88 -0.94 -7.69
N LYS A 77 8.71 -1.78 -6.67
CA LYS A 77 8.93 -3.23 -6.77
C LYS A 77 7.96 -3.89 -7.74
N LEU A 78 6.66 -3.54 -7.67
CA LEU A 78 5.66 -4.05 -8.58
C LEU A 78 6.01 -3.70 -10.04
N LYS A 79 6.40 -2.46 -10.31
CA LYS A 79 6.82 -2.00 -11.65
C LYS A 79 8.01 -2.79 -12.18
N VAL A 80 8.97 -3.17 -11.33
CA VAL A 80 10.10 -4.01 -11.76
C VAL A 80 9.61 -5.38 -12.23
N VAL A 81 8.73 -6.04 -11.46
CA VAL A 81 8.19 -7.36 -11.83
C VAL A 81 7.36 -7.27 -13.12
N LEU A 82 6.51 -6.24 -13.24
CA LEU A 82 5.67 -6.06 -14.42
C LEU A 82 6.47 -5.74 -15.67
N ARG A 83 7.52 -4.92 -15.57
CA ARG A 83 8.41 -4.61 -16.70
C ARG A 83 9.13 -5.84 -17.22
N ALA A 84 9.55 -6.75 -16.34
CA ALA A 84 10.22 -7.99 -16.72
C ALA A 84 9.29 -8.97 -17.47
N LYS A 85 7.96 -8.85 -17.31
CA LYS A 85 6.98 -9.69 -18.02
C LYS A 85 6.67 -9.21 -19.44
N GLU A 86 7.01 -7.96 -19.77
CA GLU A 86 6.87 -7.36 -21.11
C GLU A 86 5.49 -7.48 -21.78
N GLU A 87 4.43 -7.70 -21.00
CA GLU A 87 3.10 -7.98 -21.50
C GLU A 87 2.48 -6.80 -22.25
N ARG A 88 1.85 -7.07 -23.39
CA ARG A 88 1.36 -6.05 -24.34
C ARG A 88 -0.14 -6.06 -24.54
N THR A 89 -0.84 -6.98 -23.88
CA THR A 89 -2.31 -7.04 -23.87
C THR A 89 -2.86 -6.55 -22.53
N ILE A 90 -4.08 -5.98 -22.55
CA ILE A 90 -4.76 -5.56 -21.31
C ILE A 90 -4.99 -6.76 -20.40
N ASP A 91 -5.43 -7.89 -20.96
CA ASP A 91 -5.71 -9.11 -20.22
C ASP A 91 -4.46 -9.70 -19.59
N GLY A 92 -3.38 -9.82 -20.38
CA GLY A 92 -2.12 -10.29 -19.86
C GLY A 92 -1.58 -9.35 -18.78
N PHE A 93 -1.68 -8.03 -18.97
CA PHE A 93 -1.20 -7.06 -17.97
C PHE A 93 -1.99 -7.20 -16.67
N THR A 94 -3.31 -7.34 -16.75
CA THR A 94 -4.19 -7.56 -15.61
C THR A 94 -3.83 -8.85 -14.87
N GLN A 95 -3.61 -9.94 -15.60
CA GLN A 95 -3.14 -11.21 -15.02
C GLN A 95 -1.76 -11.06 -14.37
N ALA A 96 -0.84 -10.34 -15.00
CA ALA A 96 0.48 -10.07 -14.46
C ALA A 96 0.43 -9.26 -13.16
N VAL A 97 -0.45 -8.26 -13.07
CA VAL A 97 -0.71 -7.49 -11.85
C VAL A 97 -1.24 -8.40 -10.75
N ASN A 98 -2.32 -9.15 -11.01
CA ASN A 98 -2.94 -10.04 -10.02
C ASN A 98 -1.92 -11.06 -9.49
N HIS A 99 -1.22 -11.75 -10.39
CA HIS A 99 -0.18 -12.70 -10.01
C HIS A 99 0.94 -12.05 -9.19
N SER A 100 1.35 -10.82 -9.51
CA SER A 100 2.42 -10.14 -8.77
C SER A 100 1.97 -9.75 -7.35
N LEU A 101 0.69 -9.39 -7.19
CA LEU A 101 0.09 -9.05 -5.91
C LEU A 101 -0.19 -10.27 -5.03
N ASP A 102 -0.48 -11.42 -5.66
CA ASP A 102 -0.63 -12.72 -4.99
C ASP A 102 0.73 -13.31 -4.58
N VAL A 103 1.74 -13.19 -5.43
CA VAL A 103 3.05 -13.85 -5.23
C VAL A 103 4.00 -13.05 -4.34
N GLN A 104 3.86 -11.73 -4.21
CA GLN A 104 4.80 -10.91 -3.43
C GLN A 104 4.13 -9.81 -2.62
N VAL A 105 4.10 -10.00 -1.29
CA VAL A 105 4.44 -8.99 -0.25
C VAL A 105 4.47 -9.61 1.17
N LEU A 106 3.91 -10.82 1.41
CA LEU A 106 3.82 -11.41 2.76
C LEU A 106 4.98 -12.34 3.22
N ARG A 107 6.11 -12.44 2.50
CA ARG A 107 7.14 -13.44 2.89
C ARG A 107 8.62 -13.06 2.85
N ARG A 108 8.95 -11.76 2.96
CA ARG A 108 10.36 -11.31 3.17
C ARG A 108 10.55 -10.22 4.23
N ALA A 109 9.62 -10.06 5.17
CA ALA A 109 9.82 -9.25 6.38
C ALA A 109 9.95 -10.08 7.68
N SER A 110 10.01 -11.41 7.57
CA SER A 110 10.14 -12.33 8.71
C SER A 110 11.25 -13.34 8.47
N SER A 111 12.49 -12.86 8.54
CA SER A 111 13.64 -13.71 8.88
C SER A 111 14.72 -12.80 9.44
N ALA A 112 14.64 -12.51 10.74
CA ALA A 112 15.84 -12.19 11.50
C ALA A 112 16.77 -13.42 11.37
N PRO A 113 18.04 -13.26 10.98
CA PRO A 113 18.97 -14.37 11.07
C PRO A 113 19.08 -14.77 12.55
N SER A 114 18.76 -16.02 12.83
CA SER A 114 19.06 -16.68 14.10
C SER A 114 20.54 -16.45 14.40
N SER A 115 20.82 -15.76 15.50
CA SER A 115 22.17 -15.53 16.00
C SER A 115 22.77 -16.86 16.44
N SER A 116 23.47 -17.53 15.53
CA SER A 116 24.46 -18.55 15.86
C SER A 116 25.85 -17.94 15.77
N GLY A 117 26.41 -17.65 16.94
CA GLY A 117 27.84 -17.56 17.26
C GLY A 117 28.77 -16.92 16.23
N CYS A 118 29.09 -15.64 16.41
CA CYS A 118 30.40 -15.13 16.04
C CYS A 118 31.05 -14.55 17.29
N SER A 119 31.99 -15.33 17.84
CA SER A 119 32.84 -14.96 18.94
C SER A 119 33.85 -13.90 18.48
N SER A 120 33.80 -12.74 19.13
CA SER A 120 34.92 -11.86 19.50
C SER A 120 34.70 -10.39 19.16
N CYS A 121 35.13 -9.58 20.13
CA CYS A 121 35.50 -8.17 20.03
C CYS A 121 34.40 -7.11 20.26
N GLY A 122 34.56 -6.38 21.38
CA GLY A 122 34.35 -4.93 21.38
C GLY A 122 33.10 -4.40 22.08
N SER A 123 33.12 -4.44 23.42
CA SER A 123 32.28 -3.65 24.32
C SER A 123 32.08 -2.18 23.90
N LEU A 124 30.84 -1.67 23.99
CA LEU A 124 30.50 -0.40 24.66
C LEU A 124 28.98 -0.22 24.75
N ARG A 125 28.43 -0.54 25.91
CA ARG A 125 27.12 -0.05 26.37
C ARG A 125 27.33 1.34 26.98
N GLN A 126 26.56 2.33 26.55
CA GLN A 126 26.24 3.49 27.39
C GLN A 126 24.72 3.67 27.43
N ARG A 127 24.17 3.54 28.64
CA ARG A 127 22.90 4.15 29.03
C ARG A 127 23.22 5.59 29.43
N LEU A 128 22.37 6.52 29.04
CA LEU A 128 22.32 7.90 29.54
C LEU A 128 20.85 8.20 29.91
N PRO A 129 20.62 9.20 30.79
CA PRO A 129 19.76 9.12 31.98
C PRO A 129 18.26 8.99 31.72
#